data_AF-A0A1Q5D3V3-F1
#
_entry.id   AF-A0A1Q5D3V3-F1
#
_cell.length_a   1.000
_cell.length_b   1.000
_cell.length_c   1.000
_cell.angle_alpha   90.00
_cell.angle_beta   90.00
_cell.angle_gamma   90.00
#
_symmetry.space_group_name_H-M   'P 1'
#
loop_
_entity.id
_entity.type
_entity.pdbx_description
1 polymer ?
#
loop_
_entity_poly.entity_id
_entity_poly.type
_entity_poly.pdbx_seq_one_letter_code
_entity_poly.pdbx_strand_id
1 'polypeptide(L)'
;MSRGRTVVRVSRAVLVLLLVVLPVAAVDLGSLSAAVALAATAAVGSALAVCAVIAARCAPAVPRTRVRTAIRDRDLRTAFLPQRDPDAPGRRRPRAPGHALPATAA
;
A
#
# COMPACT_ATOMS: atom_id res chain seq x y z
N MET A 1 -3.83 5.43 19.39
CA MET A 1 -3.23 4.07 19.37
C MET A 1 -3.08 3.60 17.93
N SER A 2 -1.84 3.41 17.45
CA SER A 2 -1.56 3.18 16.04
C SER A 2 -0.68 1.95 15.74
N ARG A 3 -1.29 0.82 15.37
CA ARG A 3 -0.65 -0.30 14.64
C ARG A 3 -1.58 -0.79 13.52
N GLY A 4 -1.14 -1.45 12.45
CA GLY A 4 0.16 -2.04 12.24
C GLY A 4 0.59 -1.97 10.78
N ARG A 5 1.86 -1.60 10.58
CA ARG A 5 2.67 -2.36 9.65
C ARG A 5 2.61 -3.80 10.15
N THR A 6 2.06 -4.73 9.38
CA THR A 6 2.22 -6.16 9.64
C THR A 6 3.67 -6.50 9.37
N VAL A 7 4.54 -6.13 10.31
CA VAL A 7 5.88 -6.66 10.37
C VAL A 7 5.68 -8.12 10.70
N VAL A 8 5.91 -9.00 9.72
CA VAL A 8 6.05 -10.42 9.99
C VAL A 8 7.17 -10.51 11.03
N ARG A 9 6.79 -10.75 12.28
CA ARG A 9 7.75 -10.95 13.36
C ARG A 9 8.25 -12.36 13.18
N VAL A 10 9.20 -12.53 12.28
CA VAL A 10 10.05 -13.73 12.32
C VAL A 10 10.73 -13.67 13.68
N SER A 11 10.45 -14.65 14.53
CA SER A 11 11.09 -14.71 15.84
C SER A 11 12.59 -14.83 15.62
N ARG A 12 13.39 -14.13 16.43
CA ARG A 12 14.86 -14.22 16.35
C ARG A 12 15.33 -15.67 16.40
N ALA A 13 14.64 -16.51 17.17
CA ALA A 13 14.88 -17.94 17.23
C ALA A 13 14.68 -18.65 15.88
N VAL A 14 13.59 -18.38 15.16
CA VAL A 14 13.34 -18.98 13.83
C VAL A 14 14.38 -18.50 12.81
N LEU A 15 14.77 -17.22 12.87
CA LEU A 15 15.81 -16.70 11.99
C LEU A 15 17.16 -17.38 12.26
N VAL A 16 17.57 -17.48 13.52
CA VAL A 16 18.83 -18.15 13.92
C VAL A 16 18.78 -19.62 13.54
N LEU A 17 17.66 -20.30 13.77
CA LEU A 17 17.48 -21.70 13.38
C LEU A 17 17.66 -21.88 11.87
N LEU A 18 17.01 -21.04 11.06
CA LEU A 18 17.16 -21.10 9.60
C LEU A 18 18.61 -20.81 9.18
N LEU A 19 19.26 -19.84 9.81
CA LEU A 19 20.66 -19.47 9.50
C LEU A 19 21.66 -20.58 9.84
N VAL A 20 21.35 -21.46 10.79
CA VAL A 20 22.24 -22.56 11.23
C VAL A 20 21.91 -23.86 10.51
N VAL A 21 20.63 -24.23 10.38
CA VAL A 21 20.23 -25.51 9.78
C VAL A 21 20.52 -25.55 8.29
N LEU A 22 20.33 -24.44 7.57
CA LEU A 22 20.50 -24.38 6.12
C LEU A 22 21.97 -24.58 5.68
N PRO A 23 22.98 -23.95 6.29
CA PRO A 23 24.38 -24.25 5.97
C PRO A 23 24.81 -25.63 6.47
N VAL A 24 24.37 -26.10 7.64
CA VAL A 24 24.70 -27.45 8.12
C VAL A 24 24.20 -28.52 7.14
N ALA A 25 22.95 -28.41 6.68
CA ALA A 25 22.40 -29.29 5.65
C ALA A 25 23.16 -29.19 4.31
N ALA A 26 23.60 -27.99 3.92
CA ALA A 26 24.39 -27.81 2.69
C ALA A 26 25.79 -28.44 2.78
N VAL A 27 26.40 -28.42 3.98
CA VAL A 27 27.70 -29.06 4.26
C VAL A 27 27.56 -30.58 4.26
N ASP A 28 26.51 -31.14 4.89
CA ASP A 28 26.24 -32.58 4.90
C ASP A 28 25.97 -33.14 3.50
N LEU A 29 25.40 -32.34 2.60
CA LEU A 29 25.19 -32.74 1.20
C LEU A 29 26.45 -32.65 0.32
N GLY A 30 27.58 -32.15 0.83
CA GLY A 30 28.89 -32.15 0.16
C GLY A 30 28.95 -31.41 -1.18
N SER A 31 27.94 -30.61 -1.54
CA SER A 31 27.84 -30.01 -2.87
C SER A 31 28.21 -28.53 -2.85
N LEU A 32 29.39 -28.21 -3.42
CA LEU A 32 29.87 -26.83 -3.62
C LEU A 32 28.82 -25.97 -4.37
N SER A 33 28.07 -26.58 -5.29
CA SER A 33 26.98 -25.92 -6.01
C SER A 33 25.85 -25.45 -5.08
N ALA A 34 25.46 -26.26 -4.09
CA ALA A 34 24.45 -25.86 -3.10
C ALA A 34 24.97 -24.74 -2.19
N ALA A 35 26.24 -24.79 -1.78
CA ALA A 35 26.86 -23.73 -1.01
C ALA A 35 26.88 -22.40 -1.78
N VAL A 36 27.23 -22.42 -3.08
CA VAL A 36 27.22 -21.24 -3.95
C VAL A 36 25.81 -20.71 -4.17
N ALA A 37 24.83 -21.57 -4.46
CA ALA A 37 23.43 -21.17 -4.62
C ALA A 37 22.87 -20.55 -3.34
N LEU A 38 23.23 -21.10 -2.17
CA LEU A 38 22.84 -20.57 -0.88
C LEU A 38 23.48 -19.20 -0.61
N ALA A 39 24.78 -19.07 -0.88
CA ALA A 39 25.52 -17.81 -0.74
C ALA A 39 24.94 -16.71 -1.66
N ALA A 40 24.63 -17.04 -2.91
CA ALA A 40 23.99 -16.12 -3.85
C ALA A 40 22.60 -15.67 -3.35
N THR A 41 21.80 -16.62 -2.87
CA THR A 41 20.47 -16.32 -2.31
C THR A 41 20.57 -15.43 -1.07
N ALA A 42 21.53 -15.70 -0.17
CA ALA A 42 21.78 -14.89 1.02
C ALA A 42 22.23 -13.47 0.65
N ALA A 43 23.10 -13.33 -0.35
CA ALA A 43 23.56 -12.04 -0.85
C ALA A 43 22.39 -11.20 -1.40
N VAL A 44 21.56 -11.78 -2.28
CA VAL A 44 20.37 -11.12 -2.82
C VAL A 44 19.38 -10.77 -1.71
N GLY A 45 19.14 -11.70 -0.78
CA GLY A 45 18.26 -11.47 0.37
C GLY A 45 18.73 -10.31 1.25
N SER A 46 20.04 -10.22 1.51
CA SER A 46 20.62 -9.13 2.31
C SER A 46 20.52 -7.78 1.59
N ALA A 47 20.78 -7.73 0.28
CA ALA A 47 20.63 -6.53 -0.53
C ALA A 47 19.17 -6.04 -0.53
N LEU A 48 18.21 -6.95 -0.71
CA LEU A 48 16.78 -6.62 -0.65
C LEU A 48 16.37 -6.11 0.73
N ALA A 49 16.88 -6.72 1.81
CA ALA A 49 16.62 -6.27 3.18
C ALA A 49 17.16 -4.86 3.42
N VAL A 50 18.38 -4.56 2.96
CA VAL A 50 18.96 -3.20 3.05
C VAL A 50 18.11 -2.20 2.27
N CYS A 51 17.76 -2.51 1.02
CA CYS A 51 16.88 -1.66 0.21
C CYS A 51 15.52 -1.41 0.89
N ALA A 52 14.92 -2.45 1.47
CA ALA A 52 13.64 -2.33 2.18
C ALA A 52 13.77 -1.45 3.44
N VAL A 53 14.88 -1.58 4.20
CA VAL A 53 15.15 -0.74 5.37
C VAL A 53 15.34 0.73 4.94
N ILE A 54 16.13 0.99 3.90
CA ILE A 54 16.34 2.35 3.37
C ILE A 54 14.99 2.93 2.93
N ALA A 55 14.21 2.21 2.12
CA ALA A 55 12.90 2.65 1.67
C ALA A 55 11.95 2.93 2.85
N ALA A 56 11.97 2.09 3.89
CA ALA A 56 11.15 2.27 5.08
C ALA A 56 11.57 3.49 5.92
N ARG A 57 12.86 3.86 5.93
CA ARG A 57 13.40 5.05 6.61
C ARG A 57 13.13 6.33 5.83
N CYS A 58 13.19 6.26 4.50
CA CYS A 58 12.89 7.39 3.62
C CYS A 58 11.38 7.68 3.49
N ALA A 59 10.52 6.72 3.84
CA ALA A 59 9.08 6.90 3.80
C ALA A 59 8.62 7.98 4.81
N PRO A 60 7.92 9.06 4.37
CA PRO A 60 7.44 10.11 5.25
C PRO A 60 6.50 9.58 6.34
N ALA A 61 6.67 10.06 7.57
CA ALA A 61 5.77 9.75 8.67
C ALA A 61 4.45 10.55 8.50
N VAL A 62 3.41 9.92 7.95
CA VAL A 62 2.13 10.57 7.69
C VAL A 62 1.11 10.24 8.80
N PRO A 63 0.43 11.24 9.40
CA PRO A 63 -0.66 11.00 10.34
C PRO A 63 -1.78 10.18 9.71
N ARG A 64 -2.37 9.27 10.48
CA ARG A 64 -3.45 8.38 10.02
C ARG A 64 -4.68 9.13 9.54
N THR A 65 -4.96 10.27 10.16
CA THR A 65 -6.04 11.17 9.74
C THR A 65 -5.79 11.66 8.32
N ARG A 66 -4.56 12.08 7.98
CA ARG A 66 -4.20 12.53 6.62
C ARG A 66 -4.36 11.43 5.56
N VAL A 67 -4.04 10.18 5.91
CA VAL A 67 -4.28 9.03 5.01
C VAL A 67 -5.77 8.83 4.78
N ARG A 68 -6.56 8.83 5.86
CA ARG A 68 -8.02 8.67 5.77
C ARG A 68 -8.68 9.80 5.01
N THR A 69 -8.26 11.05 5.23
CA THR A 69 -8.78 12.20 4.49
C THR A 69 -8.35 12.17 3.04
N ALA A 70 -7.12 11.74 2.73
CA ALA A 70 -6.67 11.60 1.34
C ALA A 70 -7.43 10.50 0.58
N ILE A 71 -7.74 9.38 1.25
CA ILE A 71 -8.60 8.33 0.68
C ILE A 71 -10.01 8.89 0.47
N ARG A 72 -10.59 9.55 1.49
CA ARG A 72 -11.91 10.17 1.38
C ARG A 72 -11.98 11.23 0.27
N ASP A 73 -10.93 12.03 0.11
CA ASP A 73 -10.81 13.06 -0.93
C ASP A 73 -10.71 12.43 -2.32
N ARG A 74 -9.92 11.35 -2.47
CA ARG A 74 -9.86 10.58 -3.72
C ARG A 74 -11.23 9.97 -4.06
N ASP A 75 -11.89 9.37 -3.07
CA ASP A 75 -13.22 8.78 -3.25
C ASP A 75 -14.22 9.85 -3.71
N LEU A 76 -14.24 11.03 -3.06
CA LEU A 76 -15.11 12.14 -3.46
C LEU A 76 -14.82 12.65 -4.87
N ARG A 77 -13.54 12.73 -5.27
CA ARG A 77 -13.15 13.15 -6.63
C ARG A 77 -13.60 12.18 -7.72
N THR A 78 -13.81 10.91 -7.38
CA THR A 78 -14.27 9.87 -8.31
C THR A 78 -15.69 9.39 -8.06
N ALA A 79 -16.34 9.87 -7.00
CA ALA A 79 -17.69 9.47 -6.60
C ALA A 79 -18.74 9.93 -7.62
N PHE A 80 -18.46 11.05 -8.28
CA PHE A 80 -19.28 11.57 -9.36
C PHE A 80 -18.63 11.20 -10.68
N LEU A 81 -19.32 10.39 -11.48
CA LEU A 81 -19.00 10.32 -12.90
C LEU A 81 -19.20 11.75 -13.44
N PRO A 82 -18.23 12.34 -14.17
CA PRO A 82 -18.49 13.57 -14.89
C PRO A 82 -19.73 13.33 -15.73
N GLN A 83 -20.76 14.14 -15.50
CA GLN A 83 -22.02 14.04 -16.20
C GLN A 83 -21.71 14.22 -17.68
N ARG A 84 -21.84 13.13 -18.46
CA ARG A 84 -21.38 13.08 -19.87
C ARG A 84 -22.10 14.10 -20.76
N ASP A 85 -23.27 14.55 -20.32
CA ASP A 85 -24.06 15.61 -20.91
C ASP A 85 -25.11 16.06 -19.87
N PRO A 86 -25.00 17.27 -19.29
CA PRO A 86 -25.99 17.78 -18.34
C PRO A 86 -27.36 18.01 -18.99
N ASP A 87 -27.39 18.19 -20.31
CA ASP A 87 -28.58 18.48 -21.10
C ASP A 87 -29.13 17.23 -21.83
N ALA A 88 -28.53 16.06 -21.61
CA ALA A 88 -29.01 14.82 -22.20
C ALA A 88 -30.48 14.60 -21.78
N PRO A 89 -31.38 14.28 -22.73
CA PRO A 89 -32.80 14.11 -22.45
C PRO A 89 -33.01 12.96 -21.46
N GLY A 90 -33.24 13.31 -20.19
CA GLY A 90 -33.57 12.37 -19.13
C GLY A 90 -34.97 11.80 -19.26
N ARG A 91 -35.38 10.95 -18.31
CA ARG A 91 -36.80 10.59 -18.15
C ARG A 91 -37.62 11.85 -17.89
N ARG A 92 -38.84 11.93 -18.45
CA ARG A 92 -39.79 13.04 -18.16
C ARG A 92 -40.10 13.09 -16.66
N ARG A 93 -39.36 13.94 -15.94
CA ARG A 93 -39.56 14.39 -14.55
C ARG A 93 -38.99 15.81 -14.40
N PRO A 94 -39.43 16.58 -13.38
CA PRO A 94 -39.54 18.03 -13.44
C PRO A 94 -38.22 18.72 -13.82
N ARG A 95 -38.29 19.62 -14.80
CA ARG A 95 -37.19 20.55 -15.10
C ARG A 95 -36.95 21.43 -13.87
N ALA A 96 -35.70 21.82 -13.66
CA ALA A 96 -35.24 22.65 -12.55
C ALA A 96 -36.21 23.81 -12.22
N PRO A 97 -36.22 24.33 -10.97
CA PRO A 97 -37.03 25.49 -10.62
C PRO A 97 -36.92 26.55 -11.72
N GLY A 98 -38.07 26.82 -12.36
CA GLY A 98 -38.16 27.84 -13.40
C GLY A 98 -37.67 29.16 -12.84
N HIS A 99 -37.00 29.94 -13.70
CA HIS A 99 -36.43 31.26 -13.42
C HIS A 99 -36.97 31.93 -12.15
N ALA A 100 -36.07 32.14 -11.17
CA ALA A 100 -36.39 32.89 -9.97
C ALA A 100 -36.89 34.29 -10.37
N LEU A 101 -38.19 34.49 -10.17
CA LEU A 101 -38.81 35.81 -10.09
C LEU A 101 -38.09 36.63 -8.99
N PRO A 102 -38.08 37.98 -9.10
CA PRO A 102 -37.38 38.83 -8.16
C PRO A 102 -37.85 38.57 -6.73
N ALA A 103 -36.91 38.26 -5.83
CA ALA A 103 -37.20 38.02 -4.43
C ALA A 103 -37.58 39.35 -3.75
N THR A 104 -38.74 39.38 -3.07
CA THR A 104 -39.13 40.48 -2.18
C THR A 104 -38.12 40.59 -1.03
N ALA A 105 -37.46 41.74 -0.93
CA ALA A 105 -36.67 42.11 0.25
C ALA A 105 -37.59 42.61 1.37
N ALA A 106 -37.28 42.23 2.61
CA ALA A 106 -37.85 42.76 3.84
C ALA A 106 -36.76 43.48 4.63
#